data_AF-A0A524QYI8-F1
#
_entry.id   AF-A0A524QYI8-F1
#
_cell.length_a   1.000
_cell.length_b   1.000
_cell.length_c   1.000
_cell.angle_alpha   90.00
_cell.angle_beta   90.00
_cell.angle_gamma   90.00
#
_symmetry.space_group_name_H-M   'P 1'
#
loop_
_entity.id
_entity.type
_entity.pdbx_description
1 polymer ?
#
loop_
_entity_poly.entity_id
_entity_poly.type
_entity_poly.pdbx_seq_one_letter_code
_entity_poly.pdbx_strand_id
1 'polypeptide(L)'
;MANTELLRIDGSFGEGGGQILRTSLSLSTLLGRPVEVVNIRKNRKFPGLMPQHLTAVKACQTICEAKVVGAEINSERLEFNPGKIRYGNYTWDVAESKKSAGAAALVLQTVLLPLLFARNESNLTIKGGTHVPWSPPATYLKQVFLPVLGLMGCQTFMKINRWGWYPEGGGEITCRIRPVDKLQPRQFADRGKLLKL
;
A
#
# COMPACT_ATOMS: atom_id res chain seq x y z
N MET A 1 -3.71 5.45 26.04
CA MET A 1 -4.54 6.39 25.27
C MET A 1 -3.91 6.53 23.89
N ALA A 2 -4.66 6.42 22.80
CA ALA A 2 -4.08 6.64 21.47
C ALA A 2 -3.59 8.08 21.39
N ASN A 3 -2.32 8.29 21.05
CA ASN A 3 -1.79 9.64 20.86
C ASN A 3 -2.46 10.25 19.62
N THR A 4 -3.36 11.21 19.84
CA THR A 4 -4.13 11.89 18.78
C THR A 4 -3.38 13.06 18.18
N GLU A 5 -2.15 13.33 18.63
CA GLU A 5 -1.32 14.41 18.09
C GLU A 5 -0.95 14.14 16.63
N LEU A 6 -1.27 15.12 15.79
CA LEU A 6 -0.90 15.15 14.38
C LEU A 6 0.62 15.02 14.22
N LEU A 7 1.06 13.98 13.52
CA LEU A 7 2.48 13.82 13.20
C LEU A 7 2.79 14.42 11.83
N ARG A 8 3.68 15.41 11.80
CA ARG A 8 4.17 15.99 10.56
C ARG A 8 5.38 15.22 10.04
N ILE A 9 5.36 14.86 8.76
CA ILE A 9 6.36 14.05 8.08
C ILE A 9 6.86 14.80 6.84
N ASP A 10 8.17 14.97 6.72
CA ASP A 10 8.79 15.53 5.53
C ASP A 10 8.97 14.47 4.45
N GLY A 11 8.14 14.54 3.41
CA GLY A 11 8.14 13.64 2.25
C GLY A 11 9.36 13.75 1.34
N SER A 12 10.25 14.72 1.58
CA SER A 12 11.53 14.84 0.88
C SER A 12 12.67 14.06 1.54
N PHE A 13 12.46 13.57 2.77
CA PHE A 13 13.48 12.84 3.53
C PHE A 13 13.92 11.54 2.82
N GLY A 14 15.21 11.21 2.94
CA GLY A 14 15.81 10.04 2.29
C GLY A 14 15.72 10.12 0.76
N GLU A 15 15.17 9.08 0.13
CA GLU A 15 15.02 9.03 -1.34
C GLU A 15 13.95 10.00 -1.90
N GLY A 16 13.20 10.71 -1.03
CA GLY A 16 12.13 11.63 -1.42
C GLY A 16 11.11 11.01 -2.38
N GLY A 17 10.80 9.72 -2.17
CA GLY A 17 9.97 8.91 -3.06
C GLY A 17 8.54 8.72 -2.53
N GLY A 18 7.75 7.87 -3.22
CA GLY A 18 6.41 7.51 -2.75
C GLY A 18 6.39 6.54 -1.57
N GLN A 19 7.55 5.99 -1.16
CA GLN A 19 7.64 4.99 -0.09
C GLN A 19 7.30 5.58 1.28
N ILE A 20 7.78 6.79 1.57
CA ILE A 20 7.48 7.47 2.84
C ILE A 20 5.98 7.69 2.99
N LEU A 21 5.31 8.20 1.95
CA LEU A 21 3.87 8.39 1.94
C LEU A 21 3.11 7.09 2.23
N ARG A 22 3.40 6.00 1.50
CA ARG A 22 2.70 4.72 1.69
C ARG A 22 2.91 4.16 3.10
N THR A 23 4.13 4.27 3.62
CA THR A 23 4.45 3.80 4.97
C THR A 23 3.71 4.64 6.02
N SER A 24 3.70 5.96 5.87
CA SER A 24 2.96 6.89 6.74
C SER A 24 1.47 6.61 6.74
N LEU A 25 0.86 6.37 5.57
CA LEU A 25 -0.56 6.01 5.47
C LEU A 25 -0.84 4.68 6.16
N SER A 26 -0.03 3.65 5.88
CA SER A 26 -0.19 2.31 6.47
C SER A 26 -0.14 2.38 8.00
N LEU A 27 0.86 3.07 8.55
CA LEU A 27 1.05 3.21 10.00
C LEU A 27 0.00 4.13 10.63
N SER A 28 -0.36 5.24 9.98
CA SER A 28 -1.43 6.13 10.44
C SER A 28 -2.74 5.38 10.56
N THR A 29 -3.15 4.65 9.52
CA THR A 29 -4.35 3.82 9.52
C THR A 29 -4.29 2.74 10.61
N LEU A 30 -3.16 2.06 10.78
CA LEU A 30 -3.01 1.02 11.81
C LEU A 30 -3.08 1.58 13.24
N LEU A 31 -2.39 2.68 13.50
CA LEU A 31 -2.22 3.25 14.83
C LEU A 31 -3.34 4.21 15.23
N GLY A 32 -4.21 4.60 14.28
CA GLY A 32 -5.24 5.61 14.50
C GLY A 32 -4.67 7.00 14.79
N ARG A 33 -3.44 7.29 14.33
CA ARG A 33 -2.75 8.58 14.56
C ARG A 33 -2.80 9.45 13.32
N PRO A 34 -3.31 10.69 13.39
CA PRO A 34 -3.32 11.61 12.25
C PRO A 34 -1.90 11.93 11.76
N VAL A 35 -1.74 12.07 10.45
CA VAL A 35 -0.46 12.46 9.82
C VAL A 35 -0.65 13.59 8.83
N GLU A 36 0.33 14.49 8.78
CA GLU A 36 0.51 15.46 7.70
C GLU A 36 1.80 15.13 6.97
N VAL A 37 1.73 14.86 5.66
CA VAL A 37 2.92 14.67 4.83
C VAL A 37 3.10 15.90 3.95
N VAL A 38 4.23 16.60 4.10
CA VAL A 38 4.60 17.77 3.28
C VAL A 38 5.73 17.42 2.31
N ASN A 39 6.02 18.28 1.33
CA ASN A 39 7.08 18.08 0.34
C ASN A 39 7.00 16.71 -0.39
N ILE A 40 5.80 16.21 -0.66
CA ILE A 40 5.60 14.88 -1.25
C ILE A 40 6.32 14.82 -2.60
N ARG A 41 7.36 13.98 -2.68
CA ARG A 41 8.15 13.77 -3.91
C ARG A 41 8.78 15.04 -4.49
N LYS A 42 9.03 16.05 -3.66
CA LYS A 42 9.53 17.38 -4.08
C LYS A 42 10.76 17.34 -4.98
N ASN A 43 11.68 16.40 -4.73
CA ASN A 43 12.94 16.27 -5.46
C ASN A 43 12.87 15.32 -6.68
N ARG A 44 11.68 14.84 -7.06
CA ARG A 44 11.49 13.96 -8.23
C ARG A 44 11.14 14.80 -9.46
N LYS A 45 11.48 14.28 -10.66
CA LYS A 45 11.15 14.90 -11.96
C LYS A 45 9.69 15.38 -12.08
N PHE A 46 8.77 14.59 -11.53
CA PHE A 46 7.36 14.94 -11.41
C PHE A 46 7.03 14.93 -9.92
N PRO A 47 6.94 16.09 -9.23
CA PRO A 47 6.65 16.17 -7.81
C PRO A 47 5.19 15.83 -7.50
N GLY A 48 4.88 15.69 -6.21
CA GLY A 48 3.53 15.44 -5.70
C GLY A 48 2.97 14.03 -5.93
N LEU A 49 1.67 13.90 -5.67
CA LEU A 49 0.93 12.65 -5.83
C LEU A 49 0.79 12.27 -7.32
N MET A 50 1.18 11.04 -7.64
CA MET A 50 0.94 10.40 -8.95
C MET A 50 -0.30 9.51 -8.83
N PRO A 51 -0.86 9.00 -9.94
CA PRO A 51 -2.08 8.18 -9.88
C PRO A 51 -2.02 7.05 -8.86
N GLN A 52 -0.95 6.25 -8.83
CA GLN A 52 -0.76 5.18 -7.83
C GLN A 52 -0.69 5.68 -6.37
N HIS A 53 -0.17 6.89 -6.14
CA HIS A 53 -0.10 7.48 -4.80
C HIS A 53 -1.49 7.93 -4.37
N LEU A 54 -2.22 8.60 -5.26
CA LEU A 54 -3.60 9.01 -5.01
C LEU A 54 -4.50 7.80 -4.77
N THR A 55 -4.36 6.73 -5.56
CA THR A 55 -5.08 5.47 -5.32
C THR A 55 -4.73 4.86 -3.97
N ALA A 56 -3.46 4.90 -3.54
CA ALA A 56 -3.08 4.43 -2.20
C ALA A 56 -3.70 5.27 -1.08
N VAL A 57 -3.73 6.61 -1.24
CA VAL A 57 -4.41 7.53 -0.30
C VAL A 57 -5.91 7.21 -0.23
N LYS A 58 -6.58 7.11 -1.38
CA LYS A 58 -8.00 6.75 -1.46
C LYS A 58 -8.28 5.38 -0.87
N ALA A 59 -7.41 4.39 -1.11
CA ALA A 59 -7.58 3.06 -0.55
C ALA A 59 -7.52 3.08 0.98
N CYS A 60 -6.51 3.74 1.57
CA CYS A 60 -6.44 3.96 3.02
C CYS A 60 -7.66 4.75 3.52
N GLN A 61 -8.09 5.78 2.81
CA GLN A 61 -9.27 6.57 3.16
C GLN A 61 -10.53 5.71 3.21
N THR A 62 -10.76 4.83 2.23
CA THR A 62 -11.93 3.97 2.17
C THR A 62 -11.92 2.93 3.29
N ILE A 63 -10.78 2.30 3.60
CA ILE A 63 -10.72 1.24 4.61
C ILE A 63 -10.80 1.77 6.05
N CYS A 64 -10.69 3.08 6.29
CA CYS A 64 -10.83 3.62 7.64
C CYS A 64 -11.70 4.88 7.73
N GLU A 65 -12.44 5.23 6.68
CA GLU A 65 -13.23 6.47 6.58
C GLU A 65 -12.47 7.71 7.03
N ALA A 66 -11.23 7.85 6.56
CA ALA A 66 -10.39 8.97 6.97
C ALA A 66 -10.96 10.31 6.47
N LYS A 67 -10.77 11.36 7.28
CA LYS A 67 -10.85 12.74 6.79
C LYS A 67 -9.52 13.06 6.11
N VAL A 68 -9.58 13.54 4.87
CA VAL A 68 -8.38 13.74 4.04
C VAL A 68 -8.45 15.09 3.34
N VAL A 69 -7.34 15.83 3.38
CA VAL A 69 -7.16 17.11 2.67
C VAL A 69 -5.92 17.01 1.78
N GLY A 70 -6.02 17.47 0.53
CA GLY A 70 -4.91 17.44 -0.43
C GLY A 70 -4.75 16.11 -1.19
N ALA A 71 -5.77 15.25 -1.20
CA ALA A 71 -5.79 14.00 -1.98
C ALA A 71 -6.13 14.25 -3.46
N GLU A 72 -5.22 14.92 -4.16
CA GLU A 72 -5.35 15.24 -5.58
C GLU A 72 -4.02 15.05 -6.33
N ILE A 73 -4.08 14.85 -7.65
CA ILE A 73 -2.88 14.67 -8.47
C ILE A 73 -1.98 15.91 -8.36
N ASN A 74 -0.67 15.66 -8.30
CA ASN A 74 0.40 16.65 -8.10
C ASN A 74 0.40 17.35 -6.74
N SER A 75 -0.50 17.02 -5.82
CA SER A 75 -0.45 17.59 -4.47
C SER A 75 0.87 17.23 -3.78
N GLU A 76 1.53 18.24 -3.22
CA GLU A 76 2.75 18.10 -2.44
C GLU A 76 2.50 18.06 -0.92
N ARG A 77 1.24 18.17 -0.50
CA ARG A 77 0.81 18.19 0.90
C ARG A 77 -0.44 17.36 1.11
N LEU A 78 -0.42 16.48 2.09
CA LEU A 78 -1.55 15.63 2.45
C LEU A 78 -1.77 15.63 3.95
N GLU A 79 -2.98 15.99 4.39
CA GLU A 79 -3.43 15.70 5.75
C GLU A 79 -4.32 14.46 5.72
N PHE A 80 -4.05 13.51 6.61
CA PHE A 80 -4.78 12.25 6.71
C PHE A 80 -5.11 11.96 8.18
N ASN A 81 -6.40 11.98 8.50
CA ASN A 81 -6.91 11.70 9.84
C ASN A 81 -7.73 10.40 9.81
N PRO A 82 -7.15 9.27 10.25
CA PRO A 82 -7.78 7.95 10.16
C PRO A 82 -8.94 7.78 11.12
N GLY A 83 -10.00 7.11 10.67
CA GLY A 83 -11.01 6.51 11.55
C GLY A 83 -10.67 5.06 11.90
N LYS A 84 -11.69 4.27 12.28
CA LYS A 84 -11.51 2.84 12.59
C LYS A 84 -11.35 2.02 11.32
N ILE A 85 -10.42 1.07 11.33
CA ILE A 85 -10.24 0.11 10.23
C ILE A 85 -11.53 -0.72 10.03
N ARG A 86 -11.94 -0.81 8.77
CA ARG A 86 -13.06 -1.59 8.27
C ARG A 86 -12.54 -2.68 7.35
N TYR A 87 -13.16 -3.85 7.48
CA TYR A 87 -12.97 -4.97 6.58
C TYR A 87 -14.09 -4.96 5.53
N GLY A 88 -13.87 -5.66 4.41
CA GLY A 88 -14.90 -5.79 3.38
C GLY A 88 -14.34 -6.09 2.00
N ASN A 89 -15.18 -5.83 1.00
CA ASN A 89 -14.83 -6.00 -0.40
C ASN A 89 -14.49 -4.64 -0.99
N TYR A 90 -13.28 -4.49 -1.52
CA TYR A 90 -12.78 -3.22 -2.05
C TYR A 90 -12.26 -3.39 -3.47
N THR A 91 -12.54 -2.41 -4.31
CA THR A 91 -12.00 -2.34 -5.67
C THR A 91 -11.39 -0.97 -5.90
N TRP A 92 -10.14 -0.94 -6.37
CA TRP A 92 -9.46 0.29 -6.75
C TRP A 92 -8.80 0.16 -8.11
N ASP A 93 -8.83 1.23 -8.89
CA ASP A 93 -8.17 1.30 -10.19
C ASP A 93 -7.16 2.45 -10.20
N VAL A 94 -5.89 2.12 -10.45
CA VAL A 94 -4.82 3.12 -10.54
C VAL A 94 -5.03 4.10 -11.69
N ALA A 95 -5.75 3.67 -12.74
CA ALA A 95 -6.05 4.52 -13.89
C ALA A 95 -7.28 5.42 -13.69
N GLU A 96 -8.02 5.29 -12.59
CA GLU A 96 -9.29 6.01 -12.35
C GLU A 96 -9.11 7.53 -12.40
N SER A 97 -8.07 8.06 -11.75
CA SER A 97 -7.82 9.51 -11.73
C SER A 97 -7.17 10.04 -13.01
N LYS A 98 -6.40 9.19 -13.70
CA LYS A 98 -5.61 9.53 -14.89
C LYS A 98 -5.04 8.24 -15.48
N LYS A 99 -5.05 8.11 -16.81
CA LYS A 99 -4.43 6.97 -17.52
C LYS A 99 -3.01 6.73 -16.99
N SER A 100 -2.76 5.52 -16.48
CA SER A 100 -1.50 5.18 -15.81
C SER A 100 -1.27 3.67 -15.74
N ALA A 101 -0.02 3.26 -15.87
CA ALA A 101 0.45 1.91 -15.51
C ALA A 101 0.97 1.82 -14.07
N GLY A 102 0.55 2.71 -13.17
CA GLY A 102 1.05 2.72 -11.80
C GLY A 102 0.83 1.39 -11.07
N ALA A 103 1.76 1.03 -10.17
CA ALA A 103 1.89 -0.32 -9.67
C ALA A 103 0.76 -0.71 -8.69
N ALA A 104 -0.06 -1.70 -9.07
CA ALA A 104 -1.10 -2.28 -8.21
C ALA A 104 -0.50 -2.92 -6.94
N ALA A 105 0.70 -3.49 -7.05
CA ALA A 105 1.43 -4.09 -5.93
C ALA A 105 1.71 -3.09 -4.80
N LEU A 106 2.03 -1.83 -5.13
CA LEU A 106 2.33 -0.80 -4.13
C LEU A 106 1.06 -0.32 -3.42
N VAL A 107 -0.09 -0.30 -4.10
CA VAL A 107 -1.39 -0.05 -3.48
C VAL A 107 -1.72 -1.17 -2.48
N LEU A 108 -1.54 -2.43 -2.90
CA LEU A 108 -1.74 -3.59 -2.02
C LEU A 108 -0.86 -3.51 -0.77
N GLN A 109 0.44 -3.25 -0.92
CA GLN A 109 1.36 -3.12 0.21
C GLN A 109 0.95 -2.02 1.20
N THR A 110 0.28 -0.96 0.74
CA THR A 110 -0.15 0.16 1.59
C THR A 110 -1.32 -0.25 2.51
N VAL A 111 -2.29 -1.00 1.99
CA VAL A 111 -3.47 -1.40 2.76
C VAL A 111 -3.31 -2.74 3.49
N LEU A 112 -2.31 -3.54 3.11
CA LEU A 112 -2.14 -4.90 3.63
C LEU A 112 -1.98 -4.93 5.15
N LEU A 113 -1.08 -4.12 5.71
CA LEU A 113 -0.80 -4.16 7.15
C LEU A 113 -2.02 -3.73 7.99
N PRO A 114 -2.71 -2.60 7.71
CA PRO A 114 -3.97 -2.29 8.37
C PRO A 114 -5.02 -3.41 8.30
N LEU A 115 -5.21 -4.01 7.13
CA LEU A 115 -6.24 -5.03 6.93
C LEU A 115 -5.91 -6.37 7.58
N LEU A 116 -4.62 -6.69 7.78
CA LEU A 116 -4.21 -7.82 8.60
C LEU A 116 -4.67 -7.69 10.06
N PHE A 117 -4.84 -6.47 10.57
CA PHE A 117 -5.32 -6.20 11.93
C PHE A 117 -6.79 -5.74 11.97
N ALA A 118 -7.54 -5.92 10.88
CA ALA A 118 -8.98 -5.67 10.87
C ALA A 118 -9.74 -6.75 11.66
N ARG A 119 -11.00 -6.49 12.00
CA ARG A 119 -11.83 -7.43 12.80
C ARG A 119 -12.28 -8.68 12.04
N ASN A 120 -12.23 -8.66 10.70
CA ASN A 120 -12.65 -9.77 9.86
C ASN A 120 -11.93 -9.68 8.49
N GLU A 121 -12.16 -10.66 7.62
CA GLU A 121 -11.49 -10.76 6.34
C GLU A 121 -11.85 -9.64 5.36
N SER A 122 -10.91 -9.33 4.48
CA SER A 122 -11.10 -8.40 3.36
C SER A 122 -10.75 -9.05 2.03
N ASN A 123 -11.51 -8.72 0.98
CA ASN A 123 -11.23 -9.12 -0.39
C ASN A 123 -10.97 -7.88 -1.23
N LEU A 124 -9.81 -7.84 -1.87
CA LEU A 124 -9.35 -6.70 -2.64
C LEU A 124 -9.28 -7.05 -4.11
N THR A 125 -9.70 -6.13 -4.96
CA THR A 125 -9.42 -6.13 -6.40
C THR A 125 -8.67 -4.83 -6.72
N ILE A 126 -7.47 -4.94 -7.27
CA ILE A 126 -6.65 -3.75 -7.60
C ILE A 126 -6.26 -3.83 -9.07
N LYS A 127 -6.65 -2.81 -9.84
CA LYS A 127 -6.32 -2.66 -11.25
C LYS A 127 -5.18 -1.66 -11.43
N GLY A 128 -4.27 -1.95 -12.36
CA GLY A 128 -3.08 -1.13 -12.64
C GLY A 128 -1.93 -1.93 -13.23
N GLY A 129 -0.71 -1.43 -13.14
CA GLY A 129 0.49 -2.16 -13.52
C GLY A 129 0.77 -3.33 -12.57
N THR A 130 0.93 -4.54 -13.13
CA THR A 130 1.32 -5.74 -12.36
C THR A 130 2.80 -6.05 -12.46
N HIS A 131 3.42 -5.71 -13.58
CA HIS A 131 4.82 -5.97 -13.88
C HIS A 131 5.41 -4.70 -14.49
N VAL A 132 5.66 -3.70 -13.64
CA VAL A 132 6.14 -2.39 -14.08
C VAL A 132 7.44 -2.03 -13.38
N PRO A 133 8.33 -1.25 -14.04
CA PRO A 133 9.62 -0.89 -13.47
C PRO A 133 9.52 -0.18 -12.12
N TRP A 134 10.59 -0.24 -11.34
CA TRP A 134 10.73 0.47 -10.06
C TRP A 134 9.66 0.12 -9.01
N SER A 135 9.07 -1.07 -9.15
CA SER A 135 8.14 -1.65 -8.19
C SER A 135 8.29 -3.17 -8.16
N PRO A 136 7.97 -3.84 -7.04
CA PRO A 136 7.93 -5.29 -7.02
C PRO A 136 6.85 -5.80 -7.98
N PRO A 137 7.16 -6.75 -8.88
CA PRO A 137 6.15 -7.35 -9.72
C PRO A 137 5.14 -8.14 -8.87
N ALA A 138 3.92 -8.29 -9.38
CA ALA A 138 2.86 -9.02 -8.69
C ALA A 138 3.24 -10.48 -8.41
N THR A 139 4.09 -11.09 -9.24
CA THR A 139 4.66 -12.42 -9.01
C THR A 139 5.59 -12.45 -7.80
N TYR A 140 6.42 -11.43 -7.59
CA TYR A 140 7.25 -11.32 -6.38
C TYR A 140 6.39 -11.23 -5.12
N LEU A 141 5.30 -10.45 -5.16
CA LEU A 141 4.36 -10.40 -4.04
C LEU A 141 3.79 -11.79 -3.73
N LYS A 142 3.27 -12.47 -4.76
CA LYS A 142 2.63 -13.78 -4.62
C LYS A 142 3.58 -14.89 -4.19
N GLN A 143 4.81 -14.91 -4.71
CA GLN A 143 5.73 -16.05 -4.58
C GLN A 143 6.81 -15.84 -3.51
N VAL A 144 7.08 -14.60 -3.09
CA VAL A 144 8.15 -14.31 -2.13
C VAL A 144 7.61 -13.55 -0.92
N PHE A 145 7.08 -12.33 -1.13
CA PHE A 145 6.71 -11.45 -0.02
C PHE A 145 5.57 -12.01 0.85
N LEU A 146 4.45 -12.41 0.24
CA LEU A 146 3.30 -12.95 0.99
C LEU A 146 3.63 -14.30 1.66
N PRO A 147 4.36 -15.24 1.02
CA PRO A 147 4.83 -16.44 1.71
C PRO A 147 5.72 -16.16 2.93
N VAL A 148 6.62 -15.17 2.86
CA VAL A 148 7.44 -14.76 4.01
C VAL A 148 6.57 -14.22 5.14
N LEU A 149 5.55 -13.41 4.84
CA LEU A 149 4.56 -12.98 5.84
C LEU A 149 3.76 -14.16 6.40
N GLY A 150 3.51 -15.19 5.58
CA GLY A 150 2.91 -16.45 6.02
C GLY A 150 3.71 -17.15 7.11
N LEU A 151 5.05 -17.08 7.07
CA LEU A 151 5.90 -17.60 8.13
C LEU A 151 5.70 -16.84 9.45
N MET A 152 5.29 -15.57 9.39
CA MET A 152 4.94 -14.73 10.54
C MET A 152 3.48 -14.91 11.00
N GLY A 153 2.73 -15.84 10.41
CA GLY A 153 1.33 -16.14 10.78
C GLY A 153 0.27 -15.45 9.92
N CYS A 154 0.64 -14.65 8.93
CA CYS A 154 -0.32 -13.97 8.06
C CYS A 154 -0.99 -14.94 7.08
N GLN A 155 -2.30 -14.88 6.94
CA GLN A 155 -3.04 -15.66 5.94
C GLN A 155 -3.53 -14.76 4.81
N THR A 156 -2.83 -14.81 3.68
CA THR A 156 -3.15 -14.03 2.48
C THR A 156 -3.17 -14.91 1.24
N PHE A 157 -4.11 -14.65 0.34
CA PHE A 157 -4.28 -15.43 -0.89
C PHE A 157 -4.40 -14.49 -2.07
N MET A 158 -3.36 -14.43 -2.89
CA MET A 158 -3.28 -13.52 -4.03
C MET A 158 -3.39 -14.26 -5.37
N LYS A 159 -4.18 -13.70 -6.30
CA LYS A 159 -4.23 -14.11 -7.71
C LYS A 159 -3.89 -12.92 -8.60
N ILE A 160 -3.26 -13.22 -9.72
CA ILE A 160 -3.04 -12.27 -10.81
C ILE A 160 -4.07 -12.65 -11.87
N ASN A 161 -5.15 -11.88 -11.99
CA ASN A 161 -6.24 -12.20 -12.91
C ASN A 161 -5.92 -11.74 -14.33
N ARG A 162 -5.23 -10.60 -14.45
CA ARG A 162 -4.79 -10.04 -15.73
C ARG A 162 -3.43 -9.40 -15.58
N TRP A 163 -2.57 -9.61 -16.57
CA TRP A 163 -1.26 -9.00 -16.59
C TRP A 163 -1.37 -7.59 -17.16
N GLY A 164 -0.64 -6.66 -16.57
CA GLY A 164 -0.55 -5.26 -16.98
C GLY A 164 0.88 -4.78 -16.93
N TRP A 165 1.30 -4.17 -18.04
CA TRP A 165 2.66 -3.77 -18.33
C TRP A 165 2.73 -2.27 -18.62
N TYR A 166 3.89 -1.67 -18.41
CA TYR A 166 4.12 -0.29 -18.85
C TYR A 166 4.12 -0.22 -20.39
N PRO A 167 3.58 0.84 -21.02
CA PRO A 167 3.01 2.06 -20.43
C PRO A 167 1.49 2.02 -20.17
N GLU A 168 0.80 1.00 -20.68
CA GLU A 168 -0.67 0.98 -20.69
C GLU A 168 -1.30 0.56 -19.35
N GLY A 169 -0.62 -0.30 -18.58
CA GLY A 169 -1.14 -0.85 -17.34
C GLY A 169 -2.22 -1.87 -17.61
N GLY A 170 -3.41 -1.65 -17.05
CA GLY A 170 -4.58 -2.51 -17.27
C GLY A 170 -4.50 -3.90 -16.64
N GLY A 171 -3.50 -4.22 -15.85
CA GLY A 171 -3.47 -5.49 -15.12
C GLY A 171 -4.45 -5.49 -13.95
N GLU A 172 -4.64 -6.66 -13.35
CA GLU A 172 -5.55 -6.86 -12.24
C GLU A 172 -5.03 -7.94 -11.30
N ILE A 173 -5.02 -7.63 -10.00
CA ILE A 173 -4.75 -8.57 -8.93
C ILE A 173 -5.96 -8.66 -8.00
N THR A 174 -6.24 -9.86 -7.49
CA THR A 174 -7.11 -10.04 -6.34
C THR A 174 -6.32 -10.54 -5.14
N CYS A 175 -6.69 -10.09 -3.95
CA CYS A 175 -6.07 -10.53 -2.71
C CYS A 175 -7.12 -10.70 -1.61
N ARG A 176 -7.21 -11.90 -1.04
CA ARG A 176 -7.95 -12.18 0.18
C ARG A 176 -7.00 -12.07 1.37
N ILE A 177 -7.37 -11.26 2.36
CA ILE A 177 -6.58 -11.00 3.57
C ILE A 177 -7.41 -11.41 4.78
N ARG A 178 -6.94 -12.38 5.55
CA ARG A 178 -7.56 -12.76 6.82
C ARG A 178 -6.89 -12.02 7.99
N PRO A 179 -7.64 -11.70 9.06
CA PRO A 179 -7.09 -11.11 10.25
C PRO A 179 -6.00 -11.98 10.88
N VAL A 180 -5.08 -11.33 11.59
CA VAL A 180 -4.11 -11.94 12.48
C VAL A 180 -4.14 -11.22 13.82
N ASP A 181 -4.19 -11.99 14.92
CA ASP A 181 -4.20 -11.40 16.27
C ASP A 181 -2.84 -10.79 16.62
N LYS A 182 -1.76 -11.50 16.26
CA LYS A 182 -0.38 -11.08 16.46
C LYS A 182 0.55 -11.72 15.43
N LEU A 183 1.56 -10.97 15.01
CA LEU A 183 2.64 -11.50 14.18
C LEU A 183 3.58 -12.37 15.03
N GLN A 184 4.03 -13.46 14.44
CA GLN A 184 5.04 -14.33 15.04
C GLN A 184 6.44 -13.83 14.66
N PRO A 185 7.35 -13.65 15.64
CA PRO A 185 8.72 -13.27 15.35
C PRO A 185 9.42 -14.37 14.54
N ARG A 186 10.26 -13.96 13.58
CA ARG A 186 11.10 -14.84 12.77
C ARG A 186 12.48 -14.23 12.61
N GLN A 187 13.49 -15.08 12.63
CA GLN A 187 14.89 -14.70 12.40
C GLN A 187 15.33 -15.22 11.04
N PHE A 188 15.81 -14.31 10.18
CA PHE A 188 16.35 -14.61 8.86
C PHE A 188 17.83 -14.22 8.82
N ALA A 189 18.66 -14.91 9.61
CA ALA A 189 20.10 -14.64 9.67
C ALA A 189 20.85 -15.23 8.47
N ASP A 190 20.47 -16.45 8.07
CA ASP A 190 21.14 -17.20 7.03
C ASP A 190 20.18 -17.55 5.89
N ARG A 191 20.63 -17.37 4.64
CA ARG A 191 19.89 -17.80 3.44
C ARG A 191 19.77 -19.33 3.36
N GLY A 192 20.75 -20.06 3.92
CA GLY A 192 20.89 -21.50 3.74
C GLY A 192 21.40 -21.89 2.35
N LYS A 193 21.34 -23.19 2.06
CA LYS A 193 21.77 -23.77 0.77
C LYS A 193 20.74 -23.46 -0.32
N LEU A 194 21.23 -23.28 -1.55
CA LEU A 194 20.36 -23.21 -2.72
C LEU A 194 19.67 -24.57 -2.94
N LEU A 195 18.34 -24.58 -2.96
CA LEU A 195 17.56 -25.80 -3.20
C LEU A 195 17.21 -26.00 -4.68
N LYS A 196 16.89 -24.90 -5.39
CA LYS A 196 16.49 -24.89 -6.80
C LYS A 196 16.58 -23.47 -7.38
N LEU A 197 16.75 -23.35 -8.70
CA LEU A 197 16.58 -22.12 -9.50
C LEU A 197 15.27 -22.17 -10.30
#